data_AF-A0A7K0CX22-F1
#
_entry.id   AF-A0A7K0CX22-F1
#
_cell.length_a   1.000
_cell.length_b   1.000
_cell.length_c   1.000
_cell.angle_alpha   90.00
_cell.angle_beta   90.00
_cell.angle_gamma   90.00
#
_symmetry.space_group_name_H-M   'P 1'
#
loop_
_entity.id
_entity.type
_entity.pdbx_description
1 polymer ?
#
loop_
_entity_poly.entity_id
_entity_poly.type
_entity_poly.pdbx_seq_one_letter_code
_entity_poly.pdbx_strand_id
1 'polypeptide(L)'
;MPRVVTALATGLVGGGFSIVIPVAIWPGEAKLTAPLFCSPPTPTPMVVSDTFHDSDGTSTNYTLYCVGDHGTLTNEGFALPMLVMLTAHILIVTALVLLIRSRSRTTPTPTTP
;
A
#
# COMPACT_ATOMS: atom_id res chain seq x y z
N MET A 1 0.89 -26.37 8.25
CA MET A 1 1.38 -25.89 6.94
C MET A 1 0.31 -25.42 5.96
N PRO A 2 -0.75 -26.16 5.60
CA PRO A 2 -1.64 -25.74 4.50
C PRO A 2 -2.35 -24.41 4.75
N ARG A 3 -2.67 -24.10 6.02
CA ARG A 3 -3.41 -22.89 6.39
C ARG A 3 -2.61 -21.59 6.27
N VAL A 4 -1.31 -21.63 6.53
CA VAL A 4 -0.43 -20.45 6.40
C VAL A 4 -0.18 -20.15 4.92
N VAL A 5 0.01 -21.21 4.12
CA VAL A 5 0.15 -21.11 2.67
C VAL A 5 -1.09 -20.50 2.02
N THR A 6 -2.30 -20.94 2.42
CA THR A 6 -3.55 -20.33 1.90
C THR A 6 -3.68 -18.86 2.31
N ALA A 7 -3.38 -18.51 3.57
CA ALA A 7 -3.46 -17.12 4.03
C ALA A 7 -2.48 -16.21 3.29
N LEU A 8 -1.25 -16.69 3.05
CA LEU A 8 -0.24 -15.97 2.29
C LEU A 8 -0.65 -15.80 0.82
N ALA A 9 -1.21 -16.86 0.19
CA ALA A 9 -1.70 -16.79 -1.18
C ALA A 9 -2.87 -15.78 -1.31
N THR A 10 -3.81 -15.77 -0.37
CA THR A 10 -4.89 -14.77 -0.34
C THR A 10 -4.35 -13.36 -0.11
N GLY A 11 -3.35 -13.20 0.76
CA GLY A 11 -2.66 -11.93 0.98
C GLY A 11 -1.98 -11.39 -0.28
N LEU A 12 -1.25 -12.25 -1.00
CA LEU A 12 -0.58 -11.90 -2.25
C LEU A 12 -1.59 -11.48 -3.33
N VAL A 13 -2.63 -12.28 -3.55
CA VAL A 13 -3.63 -11.98 -4.60
C VAL A 13 -4.47 -10.77 -4.20
N GLY A 14 -5.06 -10.77 -3.01
CA GLY A 14 -5.94 -9.69 -2.55
C GLY A 14 -5.20 -8.37 -2.34
N GLY A 15 -4.03 -8.41 -1.70
CA GLY A 15 -3.18 -7.23 -1.47
C GLY A 15 -2.51 -6.72 -2.75
N GLY A 16 -2.17 -7.61 -3.69
CA GLY A 16 -1.70 -7.20 -5.01
C GLY A 16 -2.80 -6.48 -5.81
N PHE A 17 -4.01 -7.06 -5.85
CA PHE A 17 -5.14 -6.46 -6.57
C PHE A 17 -5.58 -5.13 -5.96
N SER A 18 -5.51 -5.02 -4.63
CA SER A 18 -5.79 -3.77 -3.92
C SER A 18 -4.80 -2.66 -4.25
N ILE A 19 -3.70 -2.92 -4.96
CA ILE A 19 -2.76 -1.88 -5.43
C ILE A 19 -2.83 -1.59 -6.92
N VAL A 20 -3.58 -2.38 -7.69
CA VAL A 20 -3.82 -2.13 -9.12
C VAL A 20 -4.99 -1.16 -9.33
N ILE A 21 -6.02 -1.25 -8.50
CA ILE A 21 -7.16 -0.32 -8.46
C ILE A 21 -6.80 1.14 -8.04
N PRO A 22 -5.82 1.40 -7.14
CA PRO A 22 -5.60 2.72 -6.54
C PRO A 22 -4.52 3.56 -7.21
N VAL A 23 -4.21 3.43 -8.50
CA VAL A 23 -3.45 4.52 -9.16
C VAL A 23 -4.16 5.89 -8.96
N ALA A 24 -5.48 5.87 -8.72
CA ALA A 24 -6.27 7.03 -8.30
C ALA A 24 -6.27 7.34 -6.77
N ILE A 25 -6.04 6.36 -5.88
CA ILE A 25 -6.06 6.54 -4.40
C ILE A 25 -4.64 6.77 -3.86
N TRP A 26 -3.62 6.41 -4.64
CA TRP A 26 -2.21 6.49 -4.31
C TRP A 26 -1.79 7.84 -3.72
N PRO A 27 -2.25 9.00 -4.22
CA PRO A 27 -1.87 10.29 -3.63
C PRO A 27 -2.29 10.45 -2.16
N GLY A 28 -3.42 9.87 -1.77
CA GLY A 28 -3.92 9.92 -0.39
C GLY A 28 -3.14 8.97 0.53
N GLU A 29 -2.90 7.76 0.06
CA GLU A 29 -2.18 6.73 0.81
C GLU A 29 -0.68 7.05 0.97
N ALA A 30 -0.04 7.56 -0.08
CA ALA A 30 1.36 7.98 -0.02
C ALA A 30 1.55 9.17 0.94
N LYS A 31 0.54 10.03 1.14
CA LYS A 31 0.57 11.05 2.20
C LYS A 31 0.50 10.46 3.61
N LEU A 32 -0.19 9.33 3.81
CA LEU A 32 -0.27 8.67 5.12
C LEU A 32 1.04 7.95 5.48
N THR A 33 1.71 7.37 4.49
CA THR A 33 2.99 6.67 4.68
C THR A 33 4.21 7.54 4.46
N ALA A 34 4.03 8.77 3.98
CA ALA A 34 5.06 9.76 3.79
C ALA A 34 6.04 9.95 4.95
N PRO A 35 5.64 9.91 6.25
CA PRO A 35 6.60 10.02 7.34
C PRO A 35 7.67 8.91 7.39
N LEU A 36 7.48 7.81 6.64
CA LEU A 36 8.51 6.77 6.46
C LEU A 36 9.62 7.19 5.48
N PHE A 37 9.37 8.21 4.66
CA PHE A 37 10.27 8.67 3.59
C PHE A 37 10.74 10.10 3.84
N CYS A 38 9.82 11.01 4.14
CA CYS A 38 10.11 12.41 4.40
C CYS A 38 10.63 12.62 5.82
N SER A 39 11.89 13.05 5.91
CA SER A 39 12.56 13.42 7.16
C SER A 39 13.03 14.88 7.09
N PRO A 40 13.32 15.53 8.24
CA PRO A 40 13.97 16.84 8.22
C PRO A 40 15.22 16.82 7.34
N PRO A 41 15.45 17.84 6.49
CA PRO A 41 14.81 19.16 6.48
C PRO A 41 13.54 19.28 5.60
N THR A 42 13.05 18.20 5.00
CA THR A 42 11.91 18.19 4.07
C THR A 42 10.74 17.34 4.60
N PRO A 43 10.03 17.74 5.67
CA PRO A 43 9.05 16.87 6.33
C PRO A 43 7.70 16.78 5.60
N THR A 44 7.40 17.69 4.68
CA THR A 44 6.06 17.82 4.12
C THR A 44 5.92 17.01 2.84
N PRO A 45 5.05 15.99 2.77
CA PRO A 45 4.88 15.21 1.56
C PRO A 45 3.98 15.88 0.53
N MET A 46 4.40 15.84 -0.72
CA MET A 46 3.58 16.15 -1.88
C MET A 46 3.66 15.01 -2.90
N VAL A 47 2.51 14.63 -3.43
CA VAL A 47 2.43 13.66 -4.53
C VAL A 47 2.04 14.44 -5.78
N VAL A 48 2.87 14.34 -6.80
CA VAL A 48 2.68 15.03 -8.08
C VAL A 48 2.34 14.00 -9.14
N SER A 49 1.28 14.27 -9.90
CA SER A 49 0.91 13.49 -11.09
C SER A 49 1.53 14.14 -12.32
N ASP A 50 2.49 13.46 -12.93
CA ASP A 50 3.15 13.85 -14.16
C ASP A 50 2.47 13.13 -15.34
N THR A 51 1.67 13.86 -16.11
CA THR A 51 0.99 13.30 -17.30
C THR A 51 1.73 13.70 -18.56
N PHE A 52 2.28 12.71 -19.25
CA PHE A 52 2.98 12.85 -20.52
C PHE A 52 2.05 12.50 -21.67
N HIS A 53 2.15 13.28 -22.75
CA HIS A 53 1.48 13.02 -24.01
C HIS A 53 2.55 12.88 -25.08
N ASP A 54 2.78 11.66 -25.55
CA ASP A 54 3.76 11.35 -26.59
C ASP A 54 3.08 10.59 -27.74
N SER A 55 3.88 10.11 -28.71
CA SER A 55 3.38 9.34 -29.84
C SER A 55 2.75 8.00 -29.44
N ASP A 56 3.05 7.50 -28.25
CA ASP A 56 2.62 6.20 -27.73
C ASP A 56 1.36 6.32 -26.87
N GLY A 57 0.98 7.54 -26.48
CA GLY A 57 -0.31 7.87 -25.89
C GLY A 57 -0.23 8.84 -24.71
N THR A 58 -1.25 8.79 -23.86
CA THR A 58 -1.27 9.50 -22.57
C THR A 58 -0.80 8.55 -21.47
N SER A 59 0.29 8.90 -20.79
CA SER A 59 0.81 8.18 -19.63
C SER A 59 0.84 9.08 -18.40
N THR A 60 0.39 8.58 -17.26
CA THR A 60 0.45 9.32 -15.98
C THR A 60 1.36 8.59 -15.01
N ASN A 61 2.40 9.27 -14.55
CA ASN A 61 3.26 8.84 -13.47
C ASN A 61 2.94 9.61 -12.19
N TYR A 62 3.13 8.99 -11.02
CA TYR A 62 2.98 9.67 -9.74
C TYR A 62 4.29 9.65 -8.98
N THR A 63 4.76 10.81 -8.55
CA THR A 63 6.05 10.96 -7.86
C THR A 63 5.84 11.51 -6.46
N LEU A 64 6.42 10.87 -5.44
CA LEU A 64 6.48 11.41 -4.10
C LEU A 64 7.66 12.37 -4.00
N TYR A 65 7.36 13.59 -3.55
CA TYR A 65 8.36 14.58 -3.19
C TYR A 65 8.19 14.99 -1.73
N CYS A 66 9.31 15.23 -1.09
CA CYS A 66 9.40 15.78 0.25
C CYS A 66 9.78 17.27 0.15
N VAL A 67 8.99 18.13 0.79
CA VAL A 67 9.06 19.59 0.71
C VAL A 67 9.51 20.16 2.05
N GLY A 68 10.46 21.08 2.02
CA GLY A 68 10.92 21.86 3.17
C GLY A 68 10.43 23.30 3.13
N ASP A 69 10.57 24.00 4.24
CA ASP A 69 9.96 25.33 4.48
C ASP A 69 10.45 26.42 3.52
N HIS A 70 11.60 26.24 2.88
CA HIS A 70 12.18 27.18 1.92
C HIS A 70 11.99 26.74 0.45
N GLY A 71 11.04 25.85 0.17
CA GLY A 71 10.81 25.32 -1.17
C GLY A 71 11.88 24.33 -1.63
N THR A 72 12.67 23.79 -0.70
CA THR A 72 13.59 22.69 -0.98
C THR A 72 12.78 21.43 -1.28
N LEU A 73 13.08 20.78 -2.41
CA LEU A 73 12.40 19.57 -2.86
C LEU A 73 13.37 18.40 -2.88
N THR A 74 12.96 17.28 -2.29
CA THR A 74 13.63 15.99 -2.41
C THR A 74 12.71 15.03 -3.15
N ASN A 75 13.24 14.33 -4.15
CA ASN A 75 12.48 13.35 -4.92
C ASN A 75 12.68 11.95 -4.31
N GLU A 76 11.61 11.37 -3.77
CA GLU A 76 11.59 10.00 -3.23
C GLU A 76 11.12 8.96 -4.28
N GLY A 77 10.62 9.43 -5.41
CA GLY A 77 10.21 8.61 -6.54
C GLY A 77 8.87 7.91 -6.35
N PHE A 78 8.64 6.90 -7.18
CA PHE A 78 7.41 6.09 -7.18
C PHE A 78 7.65 4.68 -6.60
N ALA A 79 8.73 4.03 -7.02
CA ALA A 79 8.93 2.61 -6.84
C ALA A 79 9.05 2.18 -5.36
N LEU A 80 9.85 2.87 -4.57
CA LEU A 80 10.05 2.53 -3.16
C LEU A 80 8.77 2.76 -2.33
N PRO A 81 8.11 3.93 -2.40
CA PRO A 81 6.81 4.12 -1.74
C PRO A 81 5.77 3.08 -2.17
N MET A 82 5.71 2.74 -3.46
CA MET A 82 4.82 1.70 -3.97
C MET A 82 5.08 0.32 -3.38
N LEU A 83 6.34 -0.10 -3.28
CA LEU A 83 6.70 -1.40 -2.73
C LEU A 83 6.38 -1.51 -1.24
N VAL A 84 6.59 -0.43 -0.48
CA VAL A 84 6.21 -0.37 0.93
C VAL A 84 4.70 -0.49 1.09
N MET A 85 3.94 0.25 0.30
CA MET A 85 2.48 0.16 0.29
C MET A 85 1.98 -1.23 -0.12
N LEU A 86 2.60 -1.85 -1.14
CA LEU A 86 2.28 -3.22 -1.57
C LEU A 86 2.49 -4.21 -0.45
N THR A 87 3.64 -4.11 0.21
CA THR A 87 3.98 -4.95 1.35
C THR A 87 2.98 -4.76 2.48
N ALA A 88 2.62 -3.51 2.80
CA ALA A 88 1.63 -3.21 3.83
C ALA A 88 0.26 -3.84 3.53
N HIS A 89 -0.23 -3.73 2.29
CA HIS A 89 -1.51 -4.33 1.88
C HIS A 89 -1.49 -5.86 2.00
N ILE A 90 -0.44 -6.50 1.50
CA ILE A 90 -0.27 -7.96 1.60
C ILE A 90 -0.27 -8.40 3.07
N LEU A 91 0.46 -7.67 3.94
CA LEU A 91 0.53 -7.97 5.36
C LEU A 91 -0.83 -7.79 6.05
N ILE A 92 -1.54 -6.70 5.78
CA ILE A 92 -2.87 -6.42 6.35
C ILE A 92 -3.86 -7.53 5.96
N VAL A 93 -3.95 -7.87 4.67
CA VAL A 93 -4.86 -8.92 4.19
C VAL A 93 -4.49 -10.27 4.78
N THR A 94 -3.21 -10.62 4.80
CA THR A 94 -2.74 -11.88 5.41
C THR A 94 -3.10 -11.96 6.89
N ALA A 95 -2.86 -10.87 7.65
CA ALA A 95 -3.18 -10.79 9.07
C ALA A 95 -4.69 -10.91 9.32
N LEU A 96 -5.53 -10.24 8.53
CA LEU A 96 -6.99 -10.34 8.61
C LEU A 96 -7.47 -11.76 8.37
N VAL A 97 -6.96 -12.45 7.34
CA VAL A 97 -7.31 -13.85 7.06
C VAL A 97 -6.92 -14.75 8.22
N LEU A 98 -5.73 -14.56 8.80
CA LEU A 98 -5.27 -15.33 9.95
C LEU A 98 -6.15 -15.08 11.19
N LEU A 99 -6.56 -13.83 11.44
CA LEU A 99 -7.42 -13.44 12.56
C LEU A 99 -8.85 -13.99 12.42
N ILE A 100 -9.46 -13.88 11.24
CA ILE A 100 -10.79 -14.44 10.98
C ILE A 100 -10.77 -15.94 11.22
N ARG A 101 -9.71 -16.62 10.74
CA ARG A 101 -9.56 -18.07 10.87
C ARG A 101 -9.15 -18.54 12.26
N SER A 102 -8.59 -17.67 13.09
CA SER A 102 -8.34 -17.99 14.50
C SER A 102 -9.65 -17.91 15.28
N ARG A 103 -10.48 -16.90 15.03
CA ARG A 103 -11.80 -16.74 15.67
C ARG A 103 -12.82 -17.79 15.25
N SER A 104 -12.78 -18.25 14.00
CA SER A 104 -13.68 -19.33 13.54
C SER A 104 -13.39 -20.70 14.19
N ARG A 105 -12.23 -20.87 14.85
CA ARG A 105 -11.88 -22.10 15.59
C ARG A 105 -12.41 -22.11 17.02
N THR A 106 -12.74 -20.95 17.57
CA THR A 106 -13.20 -20.81 18.95
C THR A 106 -14.70 -20.96 19.14
N THR A 107 -15.50 -21.06 18.07
CA THR A 107 -16.94 -21.33 18.18
C THR A 107 -17.15 -22.83 18.50
N PRO A 108 -17.53 -23.21 19.73
CA PRO A 108 -17.79 -24.60 20.06
C PRO A 108 -19.11 -25.01 19.38
N THR A 109 -19.11 -26.17 18.72
CA THR A 109 -20.34 -26.78 18.22
C THR A 109 -21.27 -27.04 19.41
N PRO A 110 -22.54 -26.59 19.40
CA PRO A 110 -23.49 -26.97 20.43
C PRO A 110 -23.64 -28.49 20.40
N THR A 111 -23.23 -29.18 21.47
CA THR A 111 -23.58 -30.58 21.68
C THR A 111 -25.07 -30.62 21.99
N THR A 112 -25.88 -30.96 20.99
CA THR A 112 -27.29 -31.27 21.19
C THR A 112 -27.41 -32.58 21.98
N PRO A 113 -28.24 -32.63 23.05
CA PRO A 113 -28.47 -33.84 23.84
C PRO A 113 -29.27 -34.91 23.08
#